data_AF-A0A7K9WLL2-F1
#
_entry.id   AF-A0A7K9WLL2-F1
#
_cell.length_a   1.000
_cell.length_b   1.000
_cell.length_c   1.000
_cell.angle_alpha   90.00
_cell.angle_beta   90.00
_cell.angle_gamma   90.00
#
_symmetry.space_group_name_H-M   'P 1'
#
loop_
_entity.id
_entity.type
_entity.pdbx_description
1 polymer ?
#
loop_
_entity_poly.entity_id
_entity_poly.type
_entity_poly.pdbx_seq_one_letter_code
_entity_poly.pdbx_strand_id
1 'polypeptide(L)' 'NDPDDLDLHGNDPDDLRPGPRRPRGAPGPGRPCKETFGVFYHESDADTATATSPPWM' A
#
# COMPACT_ATOMS: atom_id res chain seq x y z
N ASN A 1 5.19 -32.23 -31.40
CA ASN A 1 6.52 -32.36 -30.79
C ASN A 1 7.17 -31.01 -30.89
N ASP A 2 7.11 -30.27 -29.78
CA ASP A 2 7.77 -28.99 -29.48
C ASP A 2 9.31 -29.14 -29.52
N PRO A 3 10.12 -28.08 -29.71
CA PRO A 3 10.30 -27.08 -28.65
C PRO A 3 10.43 -25.61 -29.10
N ASP A 4 9.69 -24.75 -28.40
CA ASP A 4 10.14 -23.54 -27.68
C ASP A 4 10.95 -22.46 -28.44
N ASP A 5 10.27 -21.31 -28.65
CA ASP A 5 10.59 -20.04 -27.96
C ASP A 5 12.07 -19.75 -27.63
N LEU A 6 12.90 -19.55 -28.66
CA LEU A 6 14.20 -18.90 -28.51
C LEU A 6 14.21 -17.53 -29.19
N ASP A 7 13.77 -16.54 -28.41
CA ASP A 7 14.48 -15.29 -28.17
C ASP A 7 15.13 -14.61 -29.39
N LEU A 8 14.31 -13.92 -30.18
CA LEU A 8 14.78 -12.77 -30.93
C LEU A 8 13.94 -11.55 -30.53
N HIS A 9 14.18 -11.04 -29.32
CA HIS A 9 14.22 -9.58 -29.13
C HIS A 9 15.35 -9.02 -30.02
N GLY A 10 15.14 -9.07 -31.33
CA GLY A 10 15.91 -8.33 -32.29
C GLY A 10 15.74 -6.87 -31.92
N ASN A 11 16.87 -6.22 -31.62
CA ASN A 11 16.99 -4.82 -31.26
C ASN A 11 16.26 -3.96 -32.29
N ASP A 12 14.95 -3.76 -32.08
CA ASP A 12 14.14 -2.94 -32.95
C ASP A 12 14.41 -1.48 -32.57
N PRO A 13 14.98 -0.67 -33.48
CA PRO A 13 15.29 0.72 -33.19
C PRO A 13 14.03 1.57 -32.91
N ASP A 14 12.81 1.03 -33.12
CA ASP A 14 11.54 1.69 -32.78
C ASP A 14 11.15 1.57 -31.28
N ASP A 15 11.79 0.70 -30.49
CA ASP A 15 11.54 0.59 -29.03
C ASP A 15 12.06 1.83 -28.25
N LEU A 16 12.83 2.70 -28.91
CA LEU A 16 13.22 4.01 -28.40
C LEU A 16 12.14 5.07 -28.57
N ARG A 17 11.01 4.78 -29.24
CA ARG A 17 9.89 5.73 -29.23
C ARG A 17 9.29 5.69 -27.83
N PRO A 18 9.26 6.83 -27.10
CA PRO A 18 8.50 6.90 -25.88
C PRO A 18 7.03 6.74 -26.26
N GLY A 19 6.53 5.51 -26.21
CA GLY A 19 5.09 5.24 -26.16
C GLY A 19 4.48 6.06 -25.04
N PRO A 20 3.19 6.43 -25.12
CA PRO A 20 2.56 7.24 -24.10
C PRO A 20 2.75 6.54 -22.75
N ARG A 21 3.66 7.07 -21.94
CA ARG A 21 3.86 6.64 -20.56
C ARG A 21 2.49 6.77 -19.92
N ARG A 22 1.86 5.63 -19.60
CA ARG A 22 0.69 5.64 -18.70
C ARG A 22 1.06 6.57 -17.56
N PRO A 23 0.27 7.61 -17.26
CA PRO A 23 0.58 8.45 -16.12
C PRO A 23 0.68 7.48 -14.94
N ARG A 24 1.85 7.42 -14.28
CA ARG A 24 1.94 6.81 -12.95
C ARG A 24 0.82 7.48 -12.18
N GLY A 25 -0.21 6.71 -11.86
CA GLY A 25 -1.42 7.23 -11.24
C GLY A 25 -0.99 8.19 -10.15
N ALA A 26 -1.57 9.39 -10.17
CA ALA A 26 -1.30 10.40 -9.16
C ALA A 26 -1.32 9.71 -7.79
N PRO A 27 -0.37 9.99 -6.88
CA PRO A 27 -0.44 9.46 -5.53
C PRO A 27 -1.85 9.77 -5.03
N GLY A 28 -2.65 8.73 -4.80
CA GLY A 28 -3.99 8.90 -4.26
C GLY A 28 -3.93 9.73 -2.99
N PRO A 29 -5.06 10.31 -2.55
CA PRO A 29 -5.14 11.08 -1.31
C PRO A 29 -4.39 10.33 -0.21
N GLY A 30 -3.48 11.03 0.47
CA GLY A 30 -2.31 10.50 1.18
C GLY A 30 -2.57 9.14 1.85
N ARG A 31 -1.68 8.17 1.58
CA ARG A 31 -1.76 6.78 2.03
C ARG A 31 -2.38 6.69 3.45
N PRO A 32 -3.66 6.30 3.59
CA PRO A 32 -4.28 6.18 4.90
C PRO A 32 -3.74 4.98 5.68
N CYS A 33 -3.00 4.10 4.98
CA CYS A 33 -2.39 2.92 5.57
C CYS A 33 -1.45 3.31 6.72
N LYS A 34 -1.73 2.78 7.90
CA LYS A 34 -0.84 2.82 9.06
C LYS A 34 -0.31 1.41 9.29
N GLU A 35 0.94 1.32 9.71
CA GLU A 35 1.62 0.05 9.96
C GLU A 35 1.99 -0.10 11.45
N THR A 36 1.39 0.73 12.31
CA THR A 36 1.63 0.77 13.76
C THR A 36 0.32 1.05 14.52
N PHE A 37 0.29 0.66 15.80
CA PHE A 37 -0.84 0.88 16.72
C PHE A 37 -0.36 1.47 18.05
N GLY A 38 -1.27 2.18 18.75
CA GLY A 38 -1.01 2.75 20.07
C GLY A 38 -1.42 1.79 21.20
N VAL A 39 -0.67 1.82 22.30
CA VAL A 39 -1.00 1.08 23.54
C VAL A 39 -1.28 2.12 24.63
N PHE A 40 -2.39 1.94 25.35
CA PHE A 40 -2.86 2.88 26.36
C PHE A 40 -3.23 2.14 27.65
N TYR A 41 -3.09 2.80 28.80
CA TYR A 41 -3.53 2.31 30.10
C TYR A 41 -4.25 3.44 30.85
N HIS A 42 -5.09 3.07 31.81
CA HIS A 42 -5.81 3.99 32.70
C HIS A 42 -5.78 3.41 34.12
N GLU A 43 -5.36 4.22 35.09
CA GLU A 43 -5.35 3.81 36.50
C GLU A 43 -6.73 4.03 37.13
N SER A 44 -7.24 3.01 37.83
CA SER A 44 -8.50 3.08 38.57
C SER A 44 -8.37 2.34 39.90
N ASP A 45 -8.89 2.91 40.98
CA ASP A 45 -8.90 2.29 42.32
C ASP A 45 -9.94 1.16 42.46
N ALA A 46 -10.88 1.05 41.51
CA ALA A 46 -11.93 0.04 41.47
C ALA A 46 -12.29 -0.32 40.01
N ASP A 47 -13.13 -1.34 39.82
CA ASP A 47 -13.66 -1.73 38.50
C ASP A 47 -14.75 -0.75 38.05
N THR A 48 -14.30 0.35 37.44
CA THR A 48 -15.16 1.47 37.01
C THR A 48 -15.38 1.48 35.49
N ALA A 49 -14.97 0.45 34.76
CA ALA A 49 -15.06 0.42 33.30
C ALA A 49 -16.50 0.27 32.83
N THR A 50 -16.92 1.12 31.89
CA THR A 50 -18.23 1.04 31.23
C THR A 50 -18.09 1.32 29.74
N ALA A 51 -19.17 1.17 28.97
CA ALA A 51 -19.14 1.41 27.51
C ALA A 51 -18.68 2.82 27.11
N THR A 52 -18.83 3.80 28.01
CA THR A 52 -18.54 5.22 27.75
C THR A 52 -17.52 5.84 28.72
N SER A 53 -17.03 5.08 29.70
CA SER A 53 -16.07 5.56 30.71
C SER A 53 -14.93 4.54 30.93
N PRO A 54 -13.66 4.96 30.96
CA PRO A 54 -13.18 6.31 30.63
C PRO A 54 -13.46 6.68 29.16
N PRO A 55 -13.51 7.99 28.81
CA PRO A 55 -13.78 8.41 27.44
C PRO A 55 -12.69 7.90 26.48
N TRP A 56 -13.11 7.46 25.29
CA TRP A 56 -12.21 7.12 24.20
C TRP A 56 -11.53 8.41 23.69
N MET A 57 -10.21 8.48 23.80
CA MET A 57 -9.34 9.56 23.31
C MET A 57 -8.43 9.04 22.21
#